data_AF-A0A9D2Q0K4-F1
#
_entry.id   AF-A0A9D2Q0K4-F1
#
_cell.length_a   1.000
_cell.length_b   1.000
_cell.length_c   1.000
_cell.angle_alpha   90.00
_cell.angle_beta   90.00
_cell.angle_gamma   90.00
#
_symmetry.space_group_name_H-M   'P 1'
#
loop_
_entity.id
_entity.type
_entity.pdbx_description
1 polymer ?
#
loop_
_entity_poly.entity_id
_entity_poly.type
_entity_poly.pdbx_seq_one_letter_code
_entity_poly.pdbx_strand_id
1 'polypeptide(L)'
;DEMMAGYNPYFYVYLRQLRRQKRFKELASEVVGSRDILRKLARTKFSGRTSVPMEALLNSGFVAEHSGEKVTSVQDDLKERLLEDTFRSSLPSLLRYEDKNTMRFSIEGRVPFVDKELLKFLFSLDESAIIHDGWNKRILREAMDGILPDMISKRRNKIGFTTPEGEWFRSIAPQLRDVFASASFASRPYFDAPSVLALFDDYIAHPENHGTLMFWRLLNVELWMRTFFDDPEGATRALGGSADEAALAAAPAPAAVAAEPAAEEEVVPKSDYVANEGKQLDLVSEADGRTWRRLPLQTALVARGDDVERIARERVEAFAASLPEGVVPDGAPWYFVISEKIIAITQGRSWFTWEIRPRRSAKVLSRFVSRTPAGIGLGDPTTMELAIREVGLPRVVAASAVGAAGKVIGKRGLFYEVVGANVRAIDGPTPYSAFPSNVSAKLPPKDPDAVSARISAAIRGADIPAALRDAFVGTVVMDANDIGRNVLGSDVQVPHEQLEATFADNPLGQGRQRTPLAILVDLGAAAGR
;
A
#
# COMPACT_ATOMS: atom_id res chain seq x y z
N ASP A 1 -11.12 -17.70 6.66
CA ASP A 1 -11.47 -18.44 5.42
C ASP A 1 -12.04 -19.82 5.69
N GLU A 2 -11.58 -20.43 6.77
CA GLU A 2 -11.78 -21.79 7.24
C GLU A 2 -13.22 -22.05 7.71
N MET A 3 -13.98 -20.99 8.05
CA MET A 3 -15.37 -21.07 8.50
C MET A 3 -16.40 -20.88 7.37
N MET A 4 -15.98 -20.33 6.22
CA MET A 4 -16.89 -19.87 5.14
C MET A 4 -16.41 -20.31 3.75
N ALA A 5 -15.65 -21.39 3.68
CA ALA A 5 -15.12 -21.96 2.45
C ALA A 5 -14.26 -21.01 1.58
N GLY A 6 -13.41 -20.19 2.20
CA GLY A 6 -12.61 -19.19 1.49
C GLY A 6 -11.55 -19.72 0.51
N TYR A 7 -11.18 -21.00 0.60
CA TYR A 7 -10.20 -21.64 -0.27
C TYR A 7 -10.85 -22.47 -1.39
N ASN A 8 -10.21 -22.48 -2.56
CA ASN A 8 -10.68 -23.22 -3.72
C ASN A 8 -10.85 -24.75 -3.52
N PRO A 9 -10.03 -25.46 -2.71
CA PRO A 9 -10.22 -26.89 -2.47
C PRO A 9 -11.58 -27.27 -1.86
N TYR A 10 -12.25 -26.37 -1.13
CA TYR A 10 -13.57 -26.65 -0.55
C TYR A 10 -14.65 -26.92 -1.61
N PHE A 11 -14.50 -26.37 -2.82
CA PHE A 11 -15.38 -26.73 -3.93
C PHE A 11 -15.31 -28.23 -4.24
N TYR A 12 -14.12 -28.86 -4.21
CA TYR A 12 -14.02 -30.30 -4.45
C TYR A 12 -14.68 -31.12 -3.33
N VAL A 13 -14.53 -30.68 -2.07
CA VAL A 13 -15.15 -31.33 -0.91
C VAL A 13 -16.68 -31.27 -1.05
N TYR A 14 -17.22 -30.09 -1.36
CA TYR A 14 -18.66 -29.91 -1.54
C TYR A 14 -19.22 -30.69 -2.74
N LEU A 15 -18.53 -30.69 -3.88
CA LEU A 15 -18.93 -31.49 -5.04
C LEU A 15 -18.93 -33.00 -4.74
N ARG A 16 -17.95 -33.49 -3.96
CA ARG A 16 -17.92 -34.90 -3.51
C ARG A 16 -19.05 -35.20 -2.52
N GLN A 17 -19.36 -34.27 -1.62
CA GLN A 17 -20.50 -34.37 -0.71
C GLN A 17 -21.81 -34.51 -1.49
N LEU A 18 -22.09 -33.60 -2.43
CA LEU A 18 -23.32 -33.64 -3.24
C LEU A 18 -23.44 -34.96 -4.01
N ARG A 19 -22.32 -35.47 -4.55
CA ARG A 19 -22.28 -36.79 -5.20
C ARG A 19 -22.58 -37.92 -4.21
N ARG A 20 -21.95 -37.93 -3.03
CA ARG A 20 -22.16 -38.93 -1.97
C ARG A 20 -23.63 -38.96 -1.52
N GLN A 21 -24.24 -37.79 -1.39
CA GLN A 21 -25.65 -37.61 -1.01
C GLN A 21 -26.65 -37.77 -2.17
N LYS A 22 -26.19 -38.11 -3.38
CA LYS A 22 -27.02 -38.28 -4.60
C LYS A 22 -27.81 -37.03 -5.00
N ARG A 23 -27.33 -35.82 -4.66
CA ARG A 23 -27.92 -34.51 -5.02
C ARG A 23 -27.45 -34.04 -6.40
N PHE A 24 -27.81 -34.80 -7.44
CA PHE A 24 -27.26 -34.60 -8.79
C PHE A 24 -27.66 -33.28 -9.48
N LYS A 25 -28.86 -32.76 -9.19
CA LYS A 25 -29.31 -31.47 -9.75
C LYS A 25 -28.43 -30.31 -9.26
N GLU A 26 -28.17 -30.30 -7.96
CA GLU A 26 -27.34 -29.29 -7.31
C GLU A 26 -25.88 -29.46 -7.71
N LEU A 27 -25.39 -30.71 -7.77
CA LEU A 27 -24.06 -31.00 -8.29
C LEU A 27 -23.85 -30.42 -9.68
N ALA A 28 -24.83 -30.58 -10.58
CA ALA A 28 -24.75 -30.00 -11.93
C ALA A 28 -24.71 -28.46 -11.90
N SER A 29 -25.55 -27.80 -11.07
CA SER A 29 -25.54 -26.34 -10.90
C SER A 29 -24.16 -25.86 -10.43
N GLU A 30 -23.62 -26.48 -9.38
CA GLU A 30 -22.34 -26.09 -8.79
C GLU A 30 -21.17 -26.31 -9.74
N VAL A 31 -21.16 -27.39 -10.52
CA VAL A 31 -20.12 -27.61 -11.55
C VAL A 31 -20.16 -26.51 -12.60
N VAL A 32 -21.36 -26.09 -13.04
CA VAL A 32 -21.52 -25.00 -14.00
C VAL A 32 -21.09 -23.66 -13.40
N GLY A 33 -21.58 -23.32 -12.20
CA GLY A 33 -21.25 -22.08 -11.47
C GLY A 33 -19.78 -21.97 -11.06
N SER A 34 -19.10 -23.10 -10.87
CA SER A 34 -17.69 -23.19 -10.45
C SER A 34 -16.71 -23.44 -11.60
N ARG A 35 -17.18 -23.45 -12.86
CA ARG A 35 -16.37 -23.87 -14.02
C ARG A 35 -15.05 -23.12 -14.16
N ASP A 36 -15.03 -21.83 -13.88
CA ASP A 36 -13.83 -20.99 -13.95
C ASP A 36 -12.81 -21.35 -12.86
N ILE A 37 -13.28 -21.62 -11.64
CA ILE A 37 -12.46 -22.08 -10.50
C ILE A 37 -11.91 -23.47 -10.79
N LEU A 38 -12.75 -24.41 -11.22
CA LEU A 38 -12.36 -25.79 -11.54
C LEU A 38 -11.32 -25.84 -12.67
N ARG A 39 -11.47 -25.00 -13.71
CA ARG A 39 -10.48 -24.85 -14.79
C ARG A 39 -9.13 -24.34 -14.28
N LYS A 40 -9.13 -23.37 -13.35
CA LYS A 40 -7.88 -22.86 -12.75
C LYS A 40 -7.18 -23.95 -11.94
N LEU A 41 -7.91 -24.65 -11.07
CA LEU A 41 -7.36 -25.73 -10.25
C LEU A 41 -6.79 -26.88 -11.10
N ALA A 42 -7.49 -27.25 -12.19
CA ALA A 42 -6.98 -28.23 -13.13
C ALA A 42 -5.66 -27.77 -13.76
N ARG A 43 -5.57 -26.52 -14.21
CA ARG A 43 -4.33 -25.96 -14.78
C ARG A 43 -3.16 -25.91 -13.80
N THR A 44 -3.40 -25.59 -12.53
CA THR A 44 -2.34 -25.55 -11.50
C THR A 44 -1.75 -26.94 -11.24
N LYS A 45 -2.53 -28.03 -11.40
CA LYS A 45 -1.98 -29.39 -11.35
C LYS A 45 -1.03 -29.72 -12.51
N PHE A 46 -1.13 -29.00 -13.64
CA PHE A 46 -0.32 -29.22 -14.84
C PHE A 46 0.79 -28.18 -15.03
N SER A 47 0.88 -27.13 -14.20
CA SER A 47 2.00 -26.18 -14.26
C SER A 47 3.24 -26.84 -13.64
N GLY A 48 3.99 -27.52 -14.50
CA GLY A 48 5.19 -28.30 -14.18
C GLY A 48 6.38 -27.47 -13.70
N ARG A 49 6.30 -26.93 -12.48
CA ARG A 49 7.51 -26.72 -11.69
C ARG A 49 7.88 -28.08 -11.10
N THR A 50 9.00 -28.63 -11.55
CA THR A 50 9.65 -29.79 -10.93
C THR A 50 10.15 -29.37 -9.56
N SER A 51 9.30 -29.47 -8.53
CA SER A 51 9.78 -29.37 -7.16
C SER A 51 10.51 -30.65 -6.81
N VAL A 52 11.75 -30.55 -6.33
CA VAL A 52 12.41 -31.66 -5.64
C VAL A 52 11.49 -32.09 -4.48
N PRO A 53 11.12 -33.39 -4.37
CA PRO A 53 10.29 -33.87 -3.27
C PRO A 53 11.03 -33.67 -1.95
N MET A 54 10.31 -33.31 -0.88
CA MET A 54 10.92 -33.07 0.44
C MET A 54 11.68 -34.28 0.96
N GLU A 55 11.20 -35.47 0.61
CA GLU A 55 11.77 -36.77 0.97
C GLU A 55 13.20 -36.94 0.44
N ALA A 56 13.58 -36.26 -0.66
CA ALA A 56 14.95 -36.27 -1.17
C ALA A 56 15.93 -35.43 -0.34
N LEU A 57 15.41 -34.63 0.62
CA LEU A 57 16.19 -33.79 1.52
C LEU A 57 16.26 -34.37 2.94
N LEU A 58 15.62 -35.52 3.16
CA LEU A 58 15.56 -36.21 4.44
C LEU A 58 16.45 -37.46 4.41
N ASN A 59 16.89 -37.87 5.59
CA ASN A 59 17.62 -39.12 5.74
C ASN A 59 16.74 -40.31 5.31
N SER A 60 17.29 -41.23 4.51
CA SER A 60 16.55 -42.38 3.97
C SER A 60 16.01 -43.32 5.05
N GLY A 61 16.73 -43.48 6.18
CA GLY A 61 16.27 -44.26 7.32
C GLY A 61 15.04 -43.62 7.98
N PHE A 62 15.07 -42.30 8.17
CA PHE A 62 13.95 -41.54 8.71
C PHE A 62 12.71 -41.61 7.80
N VAL A 63 12.91 -41.48 6.48
CA VAL A 63 11.81 -41.62 5.50
C VAL A 63 11.21 -43.02 5.54
N ALA A 64 12.04 -44.06 5.63
CA ALA A 64 11.56 -45.44 5.70
C ALA A 64 10.71 -45.67 6.96
N GLU A 65 11.20 -45.22 8.12
CA GLU A 65 10.52 -45.34 9.42
C GLU A 65 9.15 -44.64 9.43
N HIS A 66 9.06 -43.42 8.90
CA HIS A 66 7.85 -42.59 8.97
C HIS A 66 6.99 -42.60 7.70
N SER A 67 7.30 -43.44 6.70
CA SER A 67 6.58 -43.51 5.42
C SER A 67 5.07 -43.81 5.54
N GLY A 68 4.65 -44.40 6.66
CA GLY A 68 3.24 -44.71 6.96
C GLY A 68 2.45 -43.52 7.52
N GLU A 69 3.10 -42.46 7.98
CA GLU A 69 2.43 -41.32 8.59
C GLU A 69 1.71 -40.47 7.54
N LYS A 70 0.41 -40.29 7.72
CA LYS A 70 -0.42 -39.51 6.79
C LYS A 70 -1.26 -38.50 7.55
N VAL A 71 -1.13 -37.24 7.15
CA VAL A 71 -2.09 -36.20 7.53
C VAL A 71 -3.33 -36.38 6.68
N THR A 72 -4.40 -36.90 7.28
CA THR A 72 -5.70 -37.03 6.62
C THR A 72 -6.53 -35.78 6.87
N SER A 73 -7.51 -35.53 6.00
CA SER A 73 -8.52 -34.50 6.20
C SER A 73 -9.83 -34.94 5.59
N VAL A 74 -10.94 -34.37 6.03
CA VAL A 74 -12.27 -34.64 5.49
C VAL A 74 -12.34 -34.19 4.03
N GLN A 75 -12.88 -35.05 3.16
CA GLN A 75 -12.83 -34.88 1.70
C GLN A 75 -14.19 -34.85 1.01
N ASP A 76 -15.27 -35.14 1.72
CA ASP A 76 -16.61 -35.34 1.17
C ASP A 76 -17.75 -34.92 2.12
N ASP A 77 -17.43 -34.07 3.10
CA ASP A 77 -18.35 -33.33 3.94
C ASP A 77 -17.80 -31.92 4.18
N LEU A 78 -18.51 -30.90 3.70
CA LEU A 78 -18.06 -29.51 3.73
C LEU A 78 -18.03 -29.01 5.17
N LYS A 79 -19.09 -29.20 5.95
CA LYS A 79 -19.16 -28.64 7.31
C LYS A 79 -18.15 -29.31 8.23
N GLU A 80 -18.02 -30.63 8.16
CA GLU A 80 -17.02 -31.34 8.96
C GLU A 80 -15.60 -30.92 8.57
N ARG A 81 -15.33 -30.71 7.27
CA ARG A 81 -14.06 -30.15 6.82
C ARG A 81 -13.80 -28.73 7.31
N LEU A 82 -14.81 -27.85 7.31
CA LEU A 82 -14.66 -26.49 7.84
C LEU A 82 -14.40 -26.51 9.36
N LEU A 83 -15.04 -27.41 10.11
CA LEU A 83 -14.77 -27.61 11.54
C LEU A 83 -13.34 -28.11 11.76
N GLU A 84 -12.88 -29.09 10.98
CA GLU A 84 -11.51 -29.61 11.05
C GLU A 84 -10.48 -28.48 10.80
N ASP A 85 -10.66 -27.70 9.74
CA ASP A 85 -9.76 -26.60 9.39
C ASP A 85 -9.81 -25.45 10.41
N THR A 86 -10.96 -25.21 11.02
CA THR A 86 -11.15 -24.17 12.06
C THR A 86 -10.50 -24.57 13.39
N PHE A 87 -10.58 -25.84 13.80
CA PHE A 87 -10.18 -26.25 15.15
C PHE A 87 -8.91 -27.11 15.22
N ARG A 88 -8.45 -27.69 14.10
CA ARG A 88 -7.34 -28.67 14.13
C ARG A 88 -6.25 -28.38 13.11
N SER A 89 -6.59 -28.29 11.82
CA SER A 89 -5.59 -28.47 10.76
C SER A 89 -5.03 -27.16 10.17
N SER A 90 -5.74 -26.03 10.29
CA SER A 90 -5.35 -24.79 9.61
C SER A 90 -5.34 -23.57 10.53
N LEU A 91 -6.51 -23.09 10.93
CA LEU A 91 -6.67 -21.83 11.64
C LEU A 91 -5.86 -21.73 12.96
N PRO A 92 -5.71 -22.78 13.79
CA PRO A 92 -4.93 -22.70 15.02
C PRO A 92 -3.47 -22.27 14.78
N SER A 93 -2.85 -22.72 13.68
CA SER A 93 -1.49 -22.32 13.33
C SER A 93 -1.41 -20.83 12.97
N LEU A 94 -2.41 -20.31 12.24
CA LEU A 94 -2.49 -18.92 11.83
C LEU A 94 -2.74 -17.99 13.01
N LEU A 95 -3.64 -18.37 13.92
CA LEU A 95 -3.89 -17.61 15.15
C LEU A 95 -2.63 -17.55 16.02
N ARG A 96 -1.90 -18.65 16.14
CA ARG A 96 -0.62 -18.66 16.85
C ARG A 96 0.42 -17.74 16.21
N TYR A 97 0.47 -17.64 14.88
CA TYR A 97 1.39 -16.72 14.20
C TYR A 97 1.01 -15.27 14.45
N GLU A 98 -0.26 -14.94 14.35
CA GLU A 98 -0.76 -13.58 14.56
C GLU A 98 -0.53 -13.12 16.01
N ASP A 99 -0.91 -13.93 16.99
CA ASP A 99 -0.71 -13.64 18.42
C ASP A 99 0.78 -13.47 18.76
N LYS A 100 1.63 -14.45 18.41
CA LYS A 100 3.06 -14.37 18.74
C LYS A 100 3.77 -13.21 18.04
N ASN A 101 3.41 -12.91 16.80
CA ASN A 101 4.06 -11.83 16.06
C ASN A 101 3.65 -10.46 16.61
N THR A 102 2.38 -10.27 16.96
CA THR A 102 1.87 -9.00 17.50
C THR A 102 2.34 -8.77 18.95
N MET A 103 2.26 -9.81 19.79
CA MET A 103 2.71 -9.76 21.19
C MET A 103 4.22 -9.53 21.33
N ARG A 104 5.02 -9.94 20.35
CA ARG A 104 6.46 -9.60 20.33
C ARG A 104 6.72 -8.09 20.41
N PHE A 105 5.77 -7.29 19.93
CA PHE A 105 5.80 -5.83 19.92
C PHE A 105 4.74 -5.21 20.85
N SER A 106 4.18 -5.99 21.78
CA SER A 106 3.12 -5.54 22.71
C SER A 106 1.88 -4.97 22.00
N ILE A 107 1.56 -5.45 20.81
CA ILE A 107 0.38 -5.05 20.05
C ILE A 107 -0.72 -6.10 20.25
N GLU A 108 -1.92 -5.68 20.65
CA GLU A 108 -3.08 -6.57 20.72
C GLU A 108 -3.69 -6.77 19.32
N GLY A 109 -3.55 -7.98 18.77
CA GLY A 109 -4.25 -8.42 17.57
C GLY A 109 -5.67 -8.90 17.90
N ARG A 110 -6.69 -8.38 17.19
CA ARG A 110 -8.08 -8.83 17.33
C ARG A 110 -8.58 -9.47 16.05
N VAL A 111 -9.21 -10.62 16.20
CA VAL A 111 -9.72 -11.47 15.11
C VAL A 111 -11.25 -11.65 15.20
N PRO A 112 -12.07 -10.63 14.86
CA PRO A 112 -13.53 -10.66 15.07
C PRO A 112 -14.25 -11.86 14.44
N PHE A 113 -13.69 -12.42 13.36
CA PHE A 113 -14.30 -13.55 12.67
C PHE A 113 -14.27 -14.87 13.47
N VAL A 114 -13.46 -14.99 14.52
CA VAL A 114 -13.48 -16.17 15.40
C VAL A 114 -14.33 -15.96 16.65
N ASP A 115 -15.15 -14.90 16.68
CA ASP A 115 -16.14 -14.71 17.73
C ASP A 115 -17.04 -15.95 17.85
N LYS A 116 -17.32 -16.34 19.10
CA LYS A 116 -18.07 -17.56 19.43
C LYS A 116 -19.49 -17.52 18.87
N GLU A 117 -20.17 -16.38 18.96
CA GLU A 117 -21.56 -16.27 18.52
C GLU A 117 -21.65 -16.22 17.00
N LEU A 118 -20.68 -15.55 16.33
CA LEU A 118 -20.55 -15.62 14.88
C LEU A 118 -20.28 -17.06 14.40
N LEU A 119 -19.39 -17.79 15.07
CA LEU A 119 -19.09 -19.19 14.76
C LEU A 119 -20.34 -20.08 14.87
N LYS A 120 -21.06 -19.98 15.99
CA LYS A 120 -22.33 -20.72 16.18
C LYS A 120 -23.34 -20.40 15.09
N PHE A 121 -23.49 -19.11 14.77
CA PHE A 121 -24.39 -18.68 13.71
C PHE A 121 -23.99 -19.31 12.37
N LEU A 122 -22.73 -19.14 11.93
CA LEU A 122 -22.25 -19.68 10.66
C LEU A 122 -22.43 -21.20 10.54
N PHE A 123 -22.12 -21.96 11.58
CA PHE A 123 -22.25 -23.41 11.56
C PHE A 123 -23.70 -23.91 11.66
N SER A 124 -24.62 -23.07 12.17
CA SER A 124 -26.07 -23.35 12.16
C SER A 124 -26.70 -23.23 10.77
N LEU A 125 -26.11 -22.43 9.87
CA LEU A 125 -26.63 -22.19 8.52
C LEU A 125 -26.51 -23.43 7.64
N ASP A 126 -27.40 -23.56 6.65
CA ASP A 126 -27.22 -24.56 5.59
C ASP A 126 -25.94 -24.31 4.79
N GLU A 127 -25.34 -25.36 4.24
CA GLU A 127 -24.15 -25.27 3.39
C GLU A 127 -24.33 -24.39 2.16
N SER A 128 -25.55 -24.23 1.65
CA SER A 128 -25.88 -23.30 0.57
C SER A 128 -25.73 -21.82 0.95
N ALA A 129 -25.69 -21.49 2.25
CA ALA A 129 -25.30 -20.15 2.71
C ALA A 129 -23.77 -19.94 2.63
N ILE A 130 -22.99 -21.02 2.55
CA ILE A 130 -21.53 -20.97 2.50
C ILE A 130 -21.03 -21.07 1.05
N ILE A 131 -21.46 -22.12 0.34
CA ILE A 131 -21.18 -22.34 -1.09
C ILE A 131 -22.49 -22.51 -1.86
N HIS A 132 -22.74 -21.64 -2.83
CA HIS A 132 -23.86 -21.84 -3.76
C HIS A 132 -23.62 -21.17 -5.11
N ASP A 133 -24.03 -21.84 -6.19
CA ASP A 133 -23.85 -21.43 -7.59
C ASP A 133 -22.40 -20.99 -7.89
N GLY A 134 -21.45 -21.73 -7.34
CA GLY A 134 -20.03 -21.47 -7.44
C GLY A 134 -19.49 -20.32 -6.58
N TRP A 135 -20.32 -19.63 -5.80
CA TRP A 135 -19.86 -18.58 -4.89
C TRP A 135 -19.50 -19.17 -3.54
N ASN A 136 -18.25 -18.97 -3.12
CA ASN A 136 -17.83 -19.23 -1.75
C ASN A 136 -18.01 -18.01 -0.86
N LYS A 137 -18.02 -18.20 0.47
CA LYS A 137 -18.31 -17.16 1.45
C LYS A 137 -19.61 -16.41 1.14
N ARG A 138 -20.60 -17.11 0.58
CA ARG A 138 -21.78 -16.47 -0.01
C ARG A 138 -22.46 -15.54 1.00
N ILE A 139 -22.74 -16.02 2.21
CA ILE A 139 -23.34 -15.24 3.29
C ILE A 139 -22.57 -13.96 3.60
N LEU A 140 -21.22 -14.01 3.64
CA LEU A 140 -20.40 -12.82 3.87
C LEU A 140 -20.47 -11.83 2.71
N ARG A 141 -20.51 -12.33 1.47
CA ARG A 141 -20.59 -11.46 0.28
C ARG A 141 -21.93 -10.75 0.21
N GLU A 142 -23.02 -11.47 0.49
CA GLU A 142 -24.37 -10.91 0.55
C GLU A 142 -24.51 -9.91 1.71
N ALA A 143 -23.97 -10.23 2.88
CA ALA A 143 -24.00 -9.33 4.04
C ALA A 143 -23.23 -8.01 3.80
N MET A 144 -22.23 -8.02 2.92
CA MET A 144 -21.43 -6.83 2.57
C MET A 144 -21.95 -6.08 1.33
N ASP A 145 -23.07 -6.51 0.74
CA ASP A 145 -23.67 -5.81 -0.40
C ASP A 145 -24.11 -4.40 0.02
N GLY A 146 -23.82 -3.41 -0.82
CA GLY A 146 -24.01 -1.99 -0.50
C GLY A 146 -23.02 -1.40 0.52
N ILE A 147 -22.25 -2.21 1.25
CA ILE A 147 -21.19 -1.75 2.17
C ILE A 147 -19.83 -1.71 1.45
N LEU A 148 -19.47 -2.81 0.77
CA LEU A 148 -18.23 -2.92 0.01
C LEU A 148 -18.48 -2.68 -1.49
N PRO A 149 -17.56 -2.02 -2.21
CA PRO A 149 -17.64 -1.90 -3.66
C PRO A 149 -17.75 -3.27 -4.33
N ASP A 150 -18.57 -3.35 -5.39
CA ASP A 150 -18.79 -4.56 -6.18
C ASP A 150 -17.50 -5.26 -6.64
N MET A 151 -16.46 -4.49 -6.96
CA MET A 151 -15.18 -5.05 -7.39
C MET A 151 -14.43 -5.80 -6.27
N ILE A 152 -14.80 -5.59 -5.01
CA ILE A 152 -14.30 -6.32 -3.84
C ILE A 152 -15.28 -7.43 -3.46
N SER A 153 -16.56 -7.10 -3.23
CA SER A 153 -17.57 -8.06 -2.76
C SER A 153 -17.85 -9.18 -3.77
N LYS A 154 -17.81 -8.88 -5.07
CA LYS A 154 -18.04 -9.86 -6.17
C LYS A 154 -16.74 -10.48 -6.70
N ARG A 155 -15.62 -10.31 -5.99
CA ARG A 155 -14.33 -10.87 -6.37
C ARG A 155 -14.18 -12.34 -5.97
N ARG A 156 -14.17 -13.26 -6.94
CA ARG A 156 -13.95 -14.71 -6.71
C ARG A 156 -12.48 -15.13 -6.69
N ASN A 157 -11.56 -14.31 -7.20
CA ASN A 157 -10.13 -14.62 -7.12
C ASN A 157 -9.56 -14.26 -5.75
N LYS A 158 -9.03 -15.27 -5.05
CA LYS A 158 -8.16 -15.07 -3.90
C LYS A 158 -6.78 -14.63 -4.39
N ILE A 159 -6.27 -13.54 -3.80
CA ILE A 159 -4.89 -13.09 -3.97
C ILE A 159 -4.27 -13.26 -2.59
N GLY A 160 -3.19 -14.03 -2.49
CA GLY A 160 -2.47 -14.20 -1.24
C GLY A 160 -1.62 -12.97 -0.93
N PHE A 161 -1.27 -12.80 0.33
CA PHE A 161 -0.20 -11.90 0.74
C PHE A 161 1.09 -12.68 0.62
N THR A 162 1.82 -12.49 -0.48
CA THR A 162 3.09 -13.19 -0.70
C THR A 162 4.22 -12.37 -0.12
N THR A 163 4.91 -12.91 0.88
CA THR A 163 6.18 -12.38 1.36
C THR A 163 7.23 -12.50 0.25
N PRO A 164 8.12 -11.51 0.05
CA PRO A 164 9.19 -11.58 -0.93
C PRO A 164 10.33 -12.52 -0.47
N GLU A 165 9.99 -13.75 -0.07
CA GLU A 165 10.92 -14.73 0.52
C GLU A 165 12.16 -14.96 -0.35
N GLY A 166 11.97 -15.05 -1.68
CA GLY A 166 13.09 -15.31 -2.58
C GLY A 166 14.12 -14.17 -2.60
N GLU A 167 13.67 -12.92 -2.49
CA GLU A 167 14.56 -11.77 -2.40
C GLU A 167 15.31 -11.76 -1.06
N TRP A 168 14.58 -11.99 0.04
CA TRP A 168 15.18 -12.06 1.37
C TRP A 168 16.22 -13.17 1.45
N PHE A 169 15.88 -14.38 1.00
CA PHE A 169 16.80 -15.52 1.03
C PHE A 169 18.09 -15.25 0.26
N ARG A 170 18.02 -14.56 -0.87
CA ARG A 170 19.22 -14.16 -1.62
C ARG A 170 20.02 -13.08 -0.90
N SER A 171 19.34 -12.12 -0.28
CA SER A 171 20.01 -11.04 0.48
C SER A 171 20.76 -11.55 1.72
N ILE A 172 20.28 -12.64 2.32
CA ILE A 172 20.90 -13.27 3.50
C ILE A 172 21.44 -14.69 3.20
N ALA A 173 21.77 -14.96 1.93
CA ALA A 173 22.18 -16.29 1.50
C ALA A 173 23.37 -16.86 2.28
N PRO A 174 24.45 -16.09 2.57
CA PRO A 174 25.56 -16.60 3.38
C PRO A 174 25.12 -17.08 4.76
N GLN A 175 24.28 -16.31 5.46
CA GLN A 175 23.80 -16.66 6.80
C GLN A 175 22.93 -17.92 6.80
N LEU A 176 22.06 -18.06 5.79
CA LEU A 176 21.24 -19.27 5.64
C LEU A 176 22.09 -20.49 5.31
N ARG A 177 23.08 -20.31 4.43
CA ARG A 177 24.04 -21.36 4.07
C ARG A 177 24.84 -21.83 5.29
N ASP A 178 25.27 -20.92 6.15
CA ASP A 178 26.01 -21.25 7.39
C ASP A 178 25.16 -22.09 8.35
N VAL A 179 23.85 -21.84 8.42
CA VAL A 179 22.93 -22.70 9.18
C VAL A 179 22.91 -24.10 8.60
N PHE A 180 22.70 -24.26 7.28
CA PHE A 180 22.66 -25.58 6.64
C PHE A 180 24.00 -26.31 6.62
N ALA A 181 25.13 -25.59 6.64
CA ALA A 181 26.48 -26.16 6.69
C ALA A 181 26.98 -26.44 8.12
N SER A 182 26.23 -26.06 9.14
CA SER A 182 26.65 -26.20 10.54
C SER A 182 26.70 -27.65 11.02
N ALA A 183 27.54 -27.91 12.02
CA ALA A 183 27.64 -29.21 12.67
C ALA A 183 26.32 -29.64 13.35
N SER A 184 25.55 -28.71 13.92
CA SER A 184 24.27 -29.02 14.55
C SER A 184 23.21 -29.43 13.54
N PHE A 185 23.20 -28.82 12.35
CA PHE A 185 22.29 -29.24 11.27
C PHE A 185 22.68 -30.61 10.73
N ALA A 186 23.98 -30.85 10.52
CA ALA A 186 24.50 -32.13 10.02
C ALA A 186 24.31 -33.30 11.00
N SER A 187 24.22 -33.03 12.31
CA SER A 187 24.00 -34.06 13.34
C SER A 187 22.53 -34.43 13.53
N ARG A 188 21.58 -33.73 12.89
CA ARG A 188 20.15 -34.07 12.99
C ARG A 188 19.88 -35.41 12.30
N PRO A 189 19.16 -36.36 12.94
CA PRO A 189 18.95 -37.69 12.37
C PRO A 189 18.00 -37.73 11.17
N TYR A 190 17.27 -36.64 10.92
CA TYR A 190 16.21 -36.57 9.91
C TYR A 190 16.59 -35.82 8.64
N PHE A 191 17.65 -35.00 8.64
CA PHE A 191 18.08 -34.27 7.45
C PHE A 191 19.19 -35.01 6.69
N ASP A 192 19.15 -34.92 5.37
CA ASP A 192 20.31 -35.21 4.54
C ASP A 192 21.05 -33.91 4.23
N ALA A 193 21.92 -33.49 5.16
CA ALA A 193 22.58 -32.19 5.12
C ALA A 193 23.35 -31.91 3.81
N PRO A 194 24.12 -32.86 3.23
CA PRO A 194 24.72 -32.69 1.92
C PRO A 194 23.72 -32.35 0.81
N SER A 195 22.59 -33.05 0.73
CA SER A 195 21.55 -32.80 -0.28
C SER A 195 20.85 -31.46 -0.08
N VAL A 196 20.59 -31.08 1.18
CA VAL A 196 20.02 -29.75 1.50
C VAL A 196 20.97 -28.64 1.06
N LEU A 197 22.25 -28.73 1.40
CA LEU A 197 23.24 -27.72 1.07
C LEU A 197 23.44 -27.59 -0.44
N ALA A 198 23.54 -28.72 -1.15
CA ALA A 198 23.66 -28.74 -2.61
C ALA A 198 22.43 -28.13 -3.29
N LEU A 199 21.22 -28.45 -2.83
CA LEU A 199 20.00 -27.87 -3.39
C LEU A 199 19.87 -26.38 -3.07
N PHE A 200 20.30 -25.95 -1.89
CA PHE A 200 20.31 -24.54 -1.52
C PHE A 200 21.29 -23.74 -2.40
N ASP A 201 22.50 -24.25 -2.61
CA ASP A 201 23.50 -23.64 -3.49
C ASP A 201 22.98 -23.57 -4.94
N ASP A 202 22.33 -24.62 -5.44
CA ASP A 202 21.68 -24.64 -6.75
C ASP A 202 20.53 -23.61 -6.84
N TYR A 203 19.74 -23.45 -5.77
CA TYR A 203 18.72 -22.41 -5.69
C TYR A 203 19.31 -20.99 -5.73
N ILE A 204 20.42 -20.73 -5.04
CA ILE A 204 21.06 -19.42 -5.08
C ILE A 204 21.59 -19.11 -6.48
N ALA A 205 22.14 -20.11 -7.18
CA ALA A 205 22.59 -19.97 -8.56
C ALA A 205 21.43 -19.84 -9.57
N HIS A 206 20.32 -20.55 -9.32
CA HIS A 206 19.19 -20.71 -10.24
C HIS A 206 17.83 -20.57 -9.52
N PRO A 207 17.48 -19.37 -9.02
CA PRO A 207 16.33 -19.16 -8.14
C PRO A 207 14.97 -19.46 -8.78
N GLU A 208 14.88 -19.45 -10.11
CA GLU A 208 13.67 -19.78 -10.86
C GLU A 208 13.30 -21.27 -10.85
N ASN A 209 14.28 -22.14 -10.56
CA ASN A 209 14.13 -23.60 -10.61
C ASN A 209 13.47 -24.18 -9.35
N HIS A 210 13.55 -23.46 -8.22
CA HIS A 210 13.14 -24.00 -6.91
C HIS A 210 12.11 -23.12 -6.21
N GLY A 211 11.32 -23.74 -5.34
CA GLY A 211 10.42 -23.04 -4.42
C GLY A 211 11.09 -22.76 -3.09
N THR A 212 10.93 -21.57 -2.52
CA THR A 212 11.56 -21.15 -1.25
C THR A 212 11.01 -21.87 -0.02
N LEU A 213 9.76 -22.32 -0.08
CA LEU A 213 9.03 -22.86 1.07
C LEU A 213 9.70 -24.09 1.72
N MET A 214 10.40 -24.92 0.94
CA MET A 214 11.13 -26.08 1.46
C MET A 214 12.26 -25.65 2.39
N PHE A 215 13.10 -24.72 1.93
CA PHE A 215 14.22 -24.19 2.70
C PHE A 215 13.73 -23.45 3.94
N TRP A 216 12.64 -22.69 3.84
CA TRP A 216 12.01 -22.04 4.99
C TRP A 216 11.60 -23.05 6.06
N ARG A 217 11.01 -24.19 5.69
CA ARG A 217 10.63 -25.24 6.64
C ARG A 217 11.85 -25.85 7.32
N LEU A 218 12.89 -26.21 6.56
CA LEU A 218 14.13 -26.78 7.09
C LEU A 218 14.82 -25.81 8.06
N LEU A 219 14.92 -24.54 7.67
CA LEU A 219 15.48 -23.47 8.49
C LEU A 219 14.72 -23.32 9.81
N ASN A 220 13.39 -23.24 9.76
CA ASN A 220 12.56 -23.06 10.96
C ASN A 220 12.71 -24.23 11.93
N VAL A 221 12.77 -25.46 11.43
CA VAL A 221 12.99 -26.65 12.27
C VAL A 221 14.36 -26.59 12.93
N GLU A 222 15.42 -26.28 12.19
CA GLU A 222 16.77 -26.19 12.78
C GLU A 222 16.88 -25.07 13.82
N LEU A 223 16.37 -23.87 13.52
CA LEU A 223 16.41 -22.77 14.47
C LEU A 223 15.59 -23.08 15.72
N TRP A 224 14.43 -23.73 15.56
CA TRP A 224 13.64 -24.21 16.70
C TRP A 224 14.41 -25.22 17.55
N MET A 225 15.09 -26.20 16.94
CA MET A 225 15.92 -27.15 17.69
C MET A 225 17.05 -26.47 18.45
N ARG A 226 17.77 -25.54 17.82
CA ARG A 226 18.82 -24.76 18.50
C ARG A 226 18.28 -24.00 19.70
N THR A 227 17.17 -23.30 19.52
CA THR A 227 16.61 -22.43 20.56
C THR A 227 16.01 -23.22 21.72
N PHE A 228 15.36 -24.35 21.47
CA PHE A 228 14.56 -25.04 22.49
C PHE A 228 15.15 -26.35 22.99
N PHE A 229 16.14 -26.93 22.31
CA PHE A 229 16.73 -28.23 22.67
C PHE A 229 18.23 -28.14 22.90
N ASP A 230 18.95 -27.38 22.08
CA ASP A 230 20.40 -27.26 22.21
C ASP A 230 20.84 -26.17 23.22
N ASP A 231 19.98 -25.17 23.49
CA ASP A 231 20.21 -24.08 24.43
C ASP A 231 19.13 -24.04 25.54
N PRO A 232 19.30 -24.78 26.66
CA PRO A 232 18.33 -24.80 27.77
C PRO A 232 18.07 -23.44 28.41
N GLU A 233 19.07 -22.55 28.45
CA GLU A 233 18.95 -21.20 29.02
C GLU A 233 18.20 -20.26 28.05
N GLY A 234 18.48 -20.37 26.75
CA GLY A 234 17.71 -19.73 25.69
C GLY A 234 16.27 -20.20 25.63
N ALA A 235 16.02 -21.51 25.81
CA ALA A 235 14.70 -22.10 25.87
C ALA A 235 13.88 -21.50 27.02
N THR A 236 14.49 -21.40 28.21
CA THR A 236 13.88 -20.82 29.41
C THR A 236 13.49 -19.35 29.19
N ARG A 237 14.39 -18.55 28.59
CA ARG A 237 14.10 -17.15 28.20
C ARG A 237 13.00 -17.05 27.13
N ALA A 238 13.03 -17.91 26.11
CA ALA A 238 12.07 -17.90 25.01
C ALA A 238 10.65 -18.35 25.44
N LEU A 239 10.55 -19.16 26.49
CA LEU A 239 9.28 -19.62 27.07
C LEU A 239 8.73 -18.69 28.15
N GLY A 240 9.42 -17.59 28.47
CA GLY A 240 9.02 -16.66 29.53
C GLY A 240 9.19 -17.22 30.95
N GLY A 241 10.02 -18.26 31.12
CA GLY A 241 10.26 -18.89 32.41
C GLY A 241 11.34 -18.18 33.23
N SER A 242 10.96 -17.65 34.39
CA SER A 242 11.71 -17.57 35.67
C SER A 242 13.23 -17.30 35.71
N ALA A 243 13.84 -16.60 34.76
CA ALA A 243 15.22 -16.13 34.94
C ALA A 243 15.31 -14.79 35.68
N ASP A 244 14.19 -14.11 35.94
CA ASP A 244 14.22 -12.90 36.78
C ASP A 244 12.81 -12.45 37.21
N GLU A 245 12.15 -13.21 38.10
CA GLU A 245 11.07 -12.59 38.91
C GLU A 245 11.61 -11.40 39.70
N ALA A 246 12.90 -11.41 40.06
CA ALA A 246 13.58 -10.29 40.69
C ALA A 246 13.78 -9.11 39.72
N ALA A 247 14.11 -9.29 38.43
CA ALA A 247 14.13 -8.16 37.49
C ALA A 247 12.74 -7.75 36.96
N LEU A 248 11.71 -8.60 37.03
CA LEU A 248 10.31 -8.18 36.85
C LEU A 248 9.76 -7.44 38.08
N ALA A 249 10.23 -7.75 39.29
CA ALA A 249 9.87 -7.06 40.53
C ALA A 249 10.74 -5.82 40.83
N ALA A 250 11.98 -5.80 40.34
CA ALA A 250 12.89 -4.64 40.35
C ALA A 250 12.76 -3.79 39.08
N ALA A 251 12.04 -4.27 38.07
CA ALA A 251 11.46 -3.38 37.08
C ALA A 251 10.60 -2.39 37.87
N PRO A 252 10.81 -1.07 37.69
CA PRO A 252 10.01 -0.09 38.41
C PRO A 252 8.54 -0.46 38.21
N ALA A 253 7.76 -0.46 39.29
CA ALA A 253 6.31 -0.53 39.21
C ALA A 253 5.89 0.36 38.02
N PRO A 254 5.05 -0.12 37.08
CA PRO A 254 4.68 0.67 35.93
C PRO A 254 4.27 2.02 36.47
N ALA A 255 5.08 3.05 36.16
CA ALA A 255 4.96 4.36 36.76
C ALA A 255 3.48 4.71 36.67
N ALA A 256 2.82 4.83 37.83
CA ALA A 256 1.37 4.86 37.97
C ALA A 256 0.74 5.55 36.78
N VAL A 257 0.24 4.77 35.81
CA VAL A 257 0.00 5.17 34.40
C VAL A 257 0.38 6.63 34.18
N ALA A 258 1.68 6.92 34.09
CA ALA A 258 2.10 8.10 33.37
C ALA A 258 1.48 7.87 31.99
N ALA A 259 0.48 8.70 31.69
CA ALA A 259 -0.50 8.55 30.62
C ALA A 259 0.01 7.68 29.46
N GLU A 260 -0.75 6.62 29.13
CA GLU A 260 -0.73 5.85 27.87
C GLU A 260 0.64 5.60 27.20
N PRO A 261 1.10 4.34 27.04
CA PRO A 261 2.25 4.09 26.17
C PRO A 261 1.89 4.58 24.76
N ALA A 262 2.67 5.55 24.28
CA ALA A 262 2.41 6.39 23.12
C ALA A 262 1.58 5.71 22.03
N ALA A 263 0.31 6.13 21.91
CA ALA A 263 -0.46 6.08 20.69
C ALA A 263 0.47 6.37 19.52
N GLU A 264 0.64 5.46 18.54
CA GLU A 264 1.37 5.67 17.27
C GLU A 264 2.43 6.79 17.31
N GLU A 265 3.41 6.74 18.23
CA GLU A 265 4.36 7.84 18.47
C GLU A 265 3.72 9.21 18.20
N GLU A 266 2.58 9.55 18.85
CA GLU A 266 1.59 10.55 18.43
C GLU A 266 2.29 11.63 17.62
N VAL A 267 2.36 11.46 16.28
CA VAL A 267 3.39 12.15 15.48
C VAL A 267 3.11 13.61 15.69
N VAL A 268 3.88 14.23 16.60
CA VAL A 268 3.55 15.56 17.08
C VAL A 268 3.62 16.39 15.83
N PRO A 269 2.48 16.97 15.38
CA PRO A 269 2.42 17.61 14.09
C PRO A 269 3.58 18.61 14.05
N LYS A 270 4.52 18.42 13.10
CA LYS A 270 5.70 19.28 13.06
C LYS A 270 5.21 20.72 13.02
N SER A 271 5.90 21.60 13.74
CA SER A 271 5.57 23.02 13.69
C SER A 271 5.60 23.52 12.23
N ASP A 272 4.69 24.45 11.89
CA ASP A 272 4.66 25.11 10.58
C ASP A 272 5.95 25.90 10.29
N TYR A 273 6.72 26.21 11.35
CA TYR A 273 7.97 26.96 11.29
C TYR A 273 9.22 26.06 11.12
N VAL A 274 9.03 24.75 10.94
CA VAL A 274 10.11 23.78 10.76
C VAL A 274 10.00 23.12 9.39
N ALA A 275 11.15 22.90 8.74
CA ALA A 275 11.21 22.25 7.44
C ALA A 275 10.79 20.78 7.53
N ASN A 276 10.30 20.24 6.42
CA ASN A 276 10.15 18.79 6.30
C ASN A 276 11.53 18.10 6.34
N GLU A 277 11.58 16.85 6.80
CA GLU A 277 12.81 16.07 6.88
C GLU A 277 13.56 16.05 5.53
N GLY A 278 14.86 16.35 5.57
CA GLY A 278 15.73 16.41 4.39
C GLY A 278 15.54 17.63 3.49
N LYS A 279 14.71 18.61 3.89
CA LYS A 279 14.44 19.85 3.14
C LYS A 279 14.97 21.07 3.89
N GLN A 280 15.29 22.14 3.17
CA GLN A 280 15.78 23.39 3.76
C GLN A 280 14.62 24.34 4.07
N LEU A 281 14.68 25.08 5.18
CA LEU A 281 13.67 26.11 5.47
C LEU A 281 13.92 27.36 4.63
N ASP A 282 15.16 27.85 4.65
CA ASP A 282 15.62 29.00 3.89
C ASP A 282 16.46 28.51 2.69
N LEU A 283 16.19 29.03 1.50
CA LEU A 283 16.89 28.66 0.27
C LEU A 283 17.27 29.92 -0.52
N VAL A 284 18.53 30.01 -0.95
CA VAL A 284 18.96 31.04 -1.90
C VAL A 284 18.58 30.58 -3.29
N SER A 285 17.69 31.31 -3.96
CA SER A 285 17.22 30.96 -5.29
C SER A 285 18.28 31.28 -6.34
N GLU A 286 18.59 30.30 -7.19
CA GLU A 286 19.57 30.47 -8.28
C GLU A 286 19.06 31.38 -9.39
N ALA A 287 17.74 31.60 -9.50
CA ALA A 287 17.11 32.40 -10.54
C ALA A 287 17.24 33.91 -10.31
N ASP A 288 17.24 34.34 -9.05
CA ASP A 288 17.19 35.76 -8.66
C ASP A 288 18.24 36.15 -7.59
N GLY A 289 18.96 35.19 -7.02
CA GLY A 289 19.95 35.41 -5.96
C GLY A 289 19.34 35.87 -4.62
N ARG A 290 18.02 35.75 -4.45
CA ARG A 290 17.31 36.15 -3.23
C ARG A 290 17.19 34.98 -2.27
N THR A 291 17.16 35.28 -0.98
CA THR A 291 16.89 34.27 0.06
C THR A 291 15.39 34.18 0.28
N TRP A 292 14.86 32.97 0.16
CA TRP A 292 13.44 32.66 0.35
C TRP A 292 13.26 31.75 1.54
N ARG A 293 12.42 32.15 2.50
CA ARG A 293 11.98 31.30 3.61
C ARG A 293 10.69 30.59 3.24
N ARG A 294 10.65 29.28 3.46
CA ARG A 294 9.63 28.38 2.91
C ARG A 294 9.03 27.58 4.04
N LEU A 295 7.84 27.97 4.48
CA LEU A 295 7.18 27.47 5.68
C LEU A 295 6.07 26.47 5.27
N PRO A 296 6.33 25.15 5.27
CA PRO A 296 5.35 24.15 4.85
C PRO A 296 4.30 23.94 5.94
N LEU A 297 3.04 24.22 5.60
CA LEU A 297 1.92 24.24 6.54
C LEU A 297 1.17 22.92 6.53
N GLN A 298 0.91 22.36 7.70
CA GLN A 298 0.15 21.12 7.81
C GLN A 298 -1.36 21.37 7.67
N THR A 299 -2.06 20.45 7.00
CA THR A 299 -3.52 20.51 6.86
C THR A 299 -4.18 19.18 7.23
N ALA A 300 -5.47 19.26 7.56
CA ALA A 300 -6.34 18.11 7.68
C ALA A 300 -6.61 17.47 6.30
N LEU A 301 -7.26 16.30 6.28
CA LEU A 301 -7.64 15.66 5.03
C LEU A 301 -8.66 16.51 4.28
N VAL A 302 -8.38 16.85 3.02
CA VAL A 302 -9.29 17.60 2.15
C VAL A 302 -10.13 16.63 1.32
N ALA A 303 -11.43 16.89 1.25
CA ALA A 303 -12.42 16.08 0.56
C ALA A 303 -13.03 16.80 -0.66
N ARG A 304 -13.75 16.03 -1.47
CA ARG A 304 -14.51 16.56 -2.62
C ARG A 304 -15.61 17.51 -2.13
N GLY A 305 -15.63 18.72 -2.67
CA GLY A 305 -16.64 19.73 -2.33
C GLY A 305 -16.28 20.62 -1.14
N ASP A 306 -15.12 20.40 -0.50
CA ASP A 306 -14.63 21.35 0.49
C ASP A 306 -14.34 22.72 -0.14
N ASP A 307 -14.56 23.77 0.63
CA ASP A 307 -14.30 25.16 0.22
C ASP A 307 -12.80 25.48 0.36
N VAL A 308 -12.13 25.68 -0.78
CA VAL A 308 -10.66 25.89 -0.82
C VAL A 308 -10.28 27.27 -0.29
N GLU A 309 -11.11 28.28 -0.52
CA GLU A 309 -10.94 29.63 -0.01
C GLU A 309 -11.00 29.64 1.52
N ARG A 310 -11.97 28.91 2.09
CA ARG A 310 -12.10 28.73 3.55
C ARG A 310 -10.91 27.98 4.13
N ILE A 311 -10.47 26.88 3.53
CA ILE A 311 -9.29 26.11 3.98
C ILE A 311 -8.05 27.00 4.02
N ALA A 312 -7.80 27.77 2.96
CA ALA A 312 -6.65 28.67 2.89
C ALA A 312 -6.72 29.76 3.96
N ARG A 313 -7.87 30.43 4.09
CA ARG A 313 -8.10 31.46 5.11
C ARG A 313 -7.86 30.94 6.52
N GLU A 314 -8.53 29.85 6.91
CA GLU A 314 -8.42 29.27 8.25
C GLU A 314 -6.99 28.80 8.57
N ARG A 315 -6.28 28.26 7.58
CA ARG A 315 -4.87 27.87 7.76
C ARG A 315 -3.97 29.08 7.97
N VAL A 316 -4.17 30.17 7.24
CA VAL A 316 -3.39 31.40 7.40
C VAL A 316 -3.70 32.09 8.74
N GLU A 317 -4.96 32.12 9.17
CA GLU A 317 -5.37 32.63 10.49
C GLU A 317 -4.66 31.84 11.61
N ALA A 318 -4.69 30.51 11.52
CA ALA A 318 -4.01 29.64 12.48
C ALA A 318 -2.49 29.80 12.46
N PHE A 319 -1.87 29.96 11.28
CA PHE A 319 -0.44 30.24 11.16
C PHE A 319 -0.05 31.56 11.83
N ALA A 320 -0.84 32.62 11.62
CA ALA A 320 -0.59 33.93 12.19
C ALA A 320 -0.79 33.95 13.71
N ALA A 321 -1.77 33.21 14.23
CA ALA A 321 -2.07 33.13 15.66
C ALA A 321 -0.92 32.55 16.49
N SER A 322 -0.11 31.66 15.91
CA SER A 322 1.06 31.04 16.56
C SER A 322 2.40 31.55 16.05
N LEU A 323 2.43 32.64 15.25
CA LEU A 323 3.63 33.11 14.56
C LEU A 323 4.69 33.63 15.55
N PRO A 324 5.87 33.00 15.63
CA PRO A 324 6.96 33.49 16.47
C PRO A 324 7.58 34.76 15.89
N GLU A 325 8.11 35.61 16.77
CA GLU A 325 8.81 36.84 16.40
C GLU A 325 10.02 36.53 15.49
N GLY A 326 10.20 37.32 14.43
CA GLY A 326 11.33 37.20 13.50
C GLY A 326 11.23 36.06 12.47
N VAL A 327 10.21 35.19 12.53
CA VAL A 327 10.01 34.15 11.51
C VAL A 327 9.57 34.76 10.17
N VAL A 328 8.65 35.72 10.20
CA VAL A 328 8.32 36.58 9.07
C VAL A 328 8.74 38.00 9.46
N PRO A 329 9.83 38.55 8.90
CA PRO A 329 10.26 39.90 9.23
C PRO A 329 9.18 40.93 8.86
N ASP A 330 9.07 41.99 9.67
CA ASP A 330 8.07 43.04 9.44
C ASP A 330 8.23 43.68 8.06
N GLY A 331 7.13 43.72 7.30
CA GLY A 331 7.09 44.26 5.94
C GLY A 331 7.74 43.38 4.87
N ALA A 332 8.25 42.18 5.21
CA ALA A 332 8.78 41.24 4.23
C ALA A 332 7.64 40.72 3.33
N PRO A 333 7.74 40.85 1.99
CA PRO A 333 6.72 40.34 1.07
C PRO A 333 6.55 38.83 1.24
N TRP A 334 5.31 38.36 1.33
CA TRP A 334 5.05 36.92 1.41
C TRP A 334 3.90 36.46 0.51
N TYR A 335 3.94 35.18 0.16
CA TYR A 335 3.07 34.52 -0.80
C TYR A 335 2.49 33.26 -0.18
N PHE A 336 1.22 32.99 -0.46
CA PHE A 336 0.59 31.73 -0.12
C PHE A 336 0.75 30.75 -1.28
N VAL A 337 1.24 29.55 -1.02
CA VAL A 337 1.40 28.52 -2.03
C VAL A 337 0.52 27.34 -1.69
N ILE A 338 -0.20 26.86 -2.69
CA ILE A 338 -1.11 25.71 -2.57
C ILE A 338 -0.81 24.71 -3.68
N SER A 339 -0.76 23.42 -3.30
CA SER A 339 -0.64 22.34 -4.27
C SER A 339 -1.88 22.26 -5.17
N GLU A 340 -1.63 22.07 -6.45
CA GLU A 340 -2.62 21.74 -7.47
C GLU A 340 -3.55 20.58 -7.07
N LYS A 341 -3.05 19.61 -6.30
CA LYS A 341 -3.81 18.43 -5.84
C LYS A 341 -4.99 18.85 -4.97
N ILE A 342 -4.80 19.82 -4.07
CA ILE A 342 -5.84 20.28 -3.15
C ILE A 342 -6.97 20.93 -3.94
N ILE A 343 -6.63 21.80 -4.89
CA ILE A 343 -7.62 22.46 -5.75
C ILE A 343 -8.36 21.45 -6.61
N ALA A 344 -7.66 20.47 -7.20
CA ALA A 344 -8.32 19.43 -7.99
C ALA A 344 -9.28 18.58 -7.14
N ILE A 345 -8.92 18.27 -5.89
CA ILE A 345 -9.79 17.51 -4.97
C ILE A 345 -11.05 18.32 -4.64
N THR A 346 -10.91 19.58 -4.21
CA THR A 346 -12.05 20.43 -3.84
C THR A 346 -13.01 20.65 -5.01
N GLN A 347 -12.48 20.79 -6.23
CA GLN A 347 -13.27 20.88 -7.47
C GLN A 347 -13.93 19.55 -7.91
N GLY A 348 -13.73 18.46 -7.16
CA GLY A 348 -14.26 17.14 -7.49
C GLY A 348 -13.63 16.50 -8.72
N ARG A 349 -12.38 16.84 -8.99
CA ARG A 349 -11.58 16.35 -10.13
C ARG A 349 -10.60 15.25 -9.73
N SER A 350 -10.79 14.64 -8.57
CA SER A 350 -10.09 13.44 -8.09
C SER A 350 -11.11 12.34 -7.82
N TRP A 351 -10.81 11.13 -8.28
CA TRP A 351 -11.63 9.93 -8.09
C TRP A 351 -10.77 8.79 -7.58
N PHE A 352 -11.34 7.96 -6.73
CA PHE A 352 -10.74 6.66 -6.45
C PHE A 352 -10.80 5.79 -7.69
N THR A 353 -9.77 4.96 -7.86
CA THR A 353 -9.66 4.04 -9.01
C THR A 353 -10.89 3.16 -9.21
N TRP A 354 -11.61 2.80 -8.14
CA TRP A 354 -12.85 2.02 -8.20
C TRP A 354 -14.09 2.79 -8.62
N GLU A 355 -14.10 4.12 -8.53
CA GLU A 355 -15.16 4.98 -9.07
C GLU A 355 -15.06 5.12 -10.60
N ILE A 356 -13.88 4.83 -11.16
CA ILE A 356 -13.61 4.93 -12.59
C ILE A 356 -13.89 3.57 -13.23
N ARG A 357 -14.75 3.56 -14.26
CA ARG A 357 -15.04 2.38 -15.08
C ARG A 357 -14.43 2.57 -16.47
N PRO A 358 -13.19 2.10 -16.72
CA PRO A 358 -12.55 2.28 -18.02
C PRO A 358 -13.30 1.55 -19.14
N ARG A 359 -13.65 2.28 -20.19
CA ARG A 359 -14.26 1.70 -21.40
C ARG A 359 -13.22 0.90 -22.19
N ARG A 360 -13.67 0.09 -23.16
CA ARG A 360 -12.76 -0.76 -23.97
C ARG A 360 -11.68 0.06 -24.68
N SER A 361 -12.03 1.23 -25.22
CA SER A 361 -11.03 2.10 -25.87
C SER A 361 -9.97 2.60 -24.89
N ALA A 362 -10.32 2.97 -23.66
CA ALA A 362 -9.34 3.36 -22.63
C ALA A 362 -8.34 2.22 -22.34
N LYS A 363 -8.83 0.99 -22.18
CA LYS A 363 -7.99 -0.20 -21.94
C LYS A 363 -7.06 -0.55 -23.10
N VAL A 364 -7.47 -0.23 -24.33
CA VAL A 364 -6.67 -0.48 -25.54
C VAL A 364 -5.65 0.63 -25.72
N LEU A 365 -6.08 1.90 -25.68
CA LEU A 365 -5.24 3.07 -25.91
C LEU A 365 -4.13 3.20 -24.86
N SER A 366 -4.40 2.88 -23.58
CA SER A 366 -3.40 2.97 -22.51
C SER A 366 -2.18 2.06 -22.74
N ARG A 367 -2.32 0.96 -23.49
CA ARG A 367 -1.21 0.04 -23.81
C ARG A 367 -0.18 0.63 -24.76
N PHE A 368 -0.56 1.67 -25.52
CA PHE A 368 0.30 2.30 -26.52
C PHE A 368 1.02 3.55 -26.02
N VAL A 369 0.72 3.95 -24.77
CA VAL A 369 1.41 5.04 -24.09
C VAL A 369 2.72 4.53 -23.50
N SER A 370 3.81 5.22 -23.80
CA SER A 370 5.12 4.92 -23.20
C SER A 370 5.09 5.28 -21.71
N ARG A 371 5.51 4.34 -20.85
CA ARG A 371 5.68 4.59 -19.42
C ARG A 371 6.95 5.40 -19.18
N THR A 372 6.90 6.37 -18.27
CA THR A 372 8.07 7.13 -17.83
C THR A 372 8.50 6.68 -16.43
N PRO A 373 9.75 6.93 -16.01
CA PRO A 373 10.20 6.62 -14.65
C PRO A 373 9.41 7.37 -13.56
N ALA A 374 8.83 8.52 -13.88
CA ALA A 374 8.11 9.39 -12.95
C ALA A 374 6.66 8.96 -12.64
N GLY A 375 6.10 7.99 -13.36
CA GLY A 375 4.74 7.51 -13.09
C GLY A 375 4.09 6.75 -14.24
N ILE A 376 2.92 6.17 -13.97
CA ILE A 376 2.17 5.38 -14.96
C ILE A 376 1.51 6.29 -16.00
N GLY A 377 1.23 7.56 -15.65
CA GLY A 377 0.61 8.56 -16.53
C GLY A 377 -0.64 8.00 -17.22
N LEU A 378 -0.81 8.26 -18.52
CA LEU A 378 -1.89 7.70 -19.34
C LEU A 378 -1.69 6.21 -19.71
N GLY A 379 -0.64 5.57 -19.21
CA GLY A 379 -0.40 4.14 -19.36
C GLY A 379 -1.34 3.27 -18.52
N ASP A 380 -2.10 3.87 -17.61
CA ASP A 380 -3.14 3.20 -16.82
C ASP A 380 -4.53 3.36 -17.49
N PRO A 381 -5.37 2.32 -17.53
CA PRO A 381 -6.72 2.45 -18.09
C PRO A 381 -7.61 3.47 -17.37
N THR A 382 -7.42 3.71 -16.07
CA THR A 382 -8.23 4.68 -15.31
C THR A 382 -7.88 6.12 -15.67
N THR A 383 -6.59 6.46 -15.74
CA THR A 383 -6.12 7.79 -16.17
C THR A 383 -6.44 8.04 -17.64
N MET A 384 -6.34 7.03 -18.52
CA MET A 384 -6.78 7.13 -19.91
C MET A 384 -8.30 7.36 -20.02
N GLU A 385 -9.10 6.72 -19.17
CA GLU A 385 -10.55 6.99 -19.12
C GLU A 385 -10.83 8.44 -18.68
N LEU A 386 -10.09 8.97 -17.70
CA LEU A 386 -10.20 10.39 -17.32
C LEU A 386 -9.82 11.33 -18.47
N ALA A 387 -8.74 11.04 -19.20
CA ALA A 387 -8.36 11.80 -20.40
C ALA A 387 -9.49 11.81 -21.44
N ILE A 388 -10.11 10.66 -21.70
CA ILE A 388 -11.24 10.53 -22.63
C ILE A 388 -12.46 11.32 -22.13
N ARG A 389 -12.73 11.35 -20.82
CA ARG A 389 -13.82 12.15 -20.24
C ARG A 389 -13.56 13.65 -20.37
N GLU A 390 -12.31 14.07 -20.24
CA GLU A 390 -11.93 15.49 -20.27
C GLU A 390 -11.94 16.06 -21.69
N VAL A 391 -11.33 15.37 -22.67
CA VAL A 391 -11.16 15.93 -24.02
C VAL A 391 -11.91 15.19 -25.14
N GLY A 392 -12.59 14.10 -24.79
CA GLY A 392 -13.35 13.28 -25.72
C GLY A 392 -12.53 12.21 -26.45
N LEU A 393 -13.16 11.06 -26.69
CA LEU A 393 -12.53 9.94 -27.38
C LEU A 393 -11.99 10.29 -28.79
N PRO A 394 -12.70 11.05 -29.65
CA PRO A 394 -12.21 11.38 -30.99
C PRO A 394 -10.85 12.09 -30.96
N ARG A 395 -10.66 13.02 -30.01
CA ARG A 395 -9.42 13.77 -29.86
C ARG A 395 -8.27 12.89 -29.36
N VAL A 396 -8.53 12.01 -28.39
CA VAL A 396 -7.53 11.05 -27.90
C VAL A 396 -7.08 10.10 -29.03
N VAL A 397 -8.02 9.60 -29.83
CA VAL A 397 -7.71 8.72 -30.97
C VAL A 397 -6.88 9.44 -32.03
N ALA A 398 -7.26 10.66 -32.40
CA ALA A 398 -6.49 11.49 -33.34
C ALA A 398 -5.07 11.75 -32.81
N ALA A 399 -4.94 12.11 -31.53
CA ALA A 399 -3.64 12.30 -30.88
C ALA A 399 -2.80 11.02 -30.89
N SER A 400 -3.41 9.85 -30.65
CA SER A 400 -2.72 8.55 -30.73
C SER A 400 -2.20 8.25 -32.14
N ALA A 401 -2.98 8.55 -33.18
CA ALA A 401 -2.57 8.38 -34.56
C ALA A 401 -1.38 9.29 -34.91
N VAL A 402 -1.44 10.57 -34.52
CA VAL A 402 -0.34 11.53 -34.71
C VAL A 402 0.91 11.11 -33.94
N GLY A 403 0.77 10.67 -32.69
CA GLY A 403 1.87 10.16 -31.89
C GLY A 403 2.53 8.91 -32.51
N ALA A 404 1.74 8.01 -33.11
CA ALA A 404 2.25 6.85 -33.81
C ALA A 404 3.02 7.23 -35.09
N ALA A 405 2.49 8.16 -35.89
CA ALA A 405 3.17 8.69 -37.07
C ALA A 405 4.48 9.41 -36.70
N GLY A 406 4.47 10.17 -35.60
CA GLY A 406 5.66 10.83 -35.04
C GLY A 406 6.79 9.86 -34.73
N LYS A 407 6.47 8.70 -34.13
CA LYS A 407 7.46 7.66 -33.83
C LYS A 407 8.16 7.12 -35.09
N VAL A 408 7.44 7.02 -36.22
CA VAL A 408 7.99 6.56 -37.49
C VAL A 408 9.02 7.55 -38.06
N ILE A 409 8.83 8.85 -37.82
CA ILE A 409 9.73 9.92 -38.30
C ILE A 409 10.72 10.41 -37.23
N GLY A 410 10.86 9.67 -36.12
CA GLY A 410 11.78 10.02 -35.02
C GLY A 410 11.34 11.17 -34.11
N LYS A 411 10.13 11.73 -34.28
CA LYS A 411 9.58 12.79 -33.42
C LYS A 411 8.81 12.20 -32.24
N ARG A 412 9.24 12.51 -31.03
CA ARG A 412 8.57 12.11 -29.77
C ARG A 412 7.71 13.24 -29.23
N GLY A 413 6.65 12.92 -28.49
CA GLY A 413 5.84 13.92 -27.78
C GLY A 413 4.61 14.44 -28.52
N LEU A 414 4.47 14.21 -29.84
CA LEU A 414 3.36 14.75 -30.65
C LEU A 414 1.95 14.37 -30.17
N PHE A 415 1.81 13.24 -29.44
CA PHE A 415 0.55 12.90 -28.78
C PHE A 415 0.07 14.00 -27.83
N TYR A 416 0.98 14.52 -27.00
CA TYR A 416 0.65 15.51 -25.97
C TYR A 416 0.38 16.90 -26.56
N GLU A 417 0.98 17.22 -27.70
CA GLU A 417 0.69 18.46 -28.45
C GLU A 417 -0.76 18.50 -28.96
N VAL A 418 -1.26 17.37 -29.46
CA VAL A 418 -2.62 17.27 -30.01
C VAL A 418 -3.67 17.16 -28.91
N VAL A 419 -3.42 16.32 -27.91
CA VAL A 419 -4.40 16.05 -26.86
C VAL A 419 -4.54 17.23 -25.87
N GLY A 420 -3.49 18.04 -25.72
CA GLY A 420 -3.47 19.26 -24.90
C GLY A 420 -2.73 19.09 -23.56
N ALA A 421 -2.22 20.20 -23.03
CA ALA A 421 -1.42 20.25 -21.81
C ALA A 421 -2.16 19.71 -20.57
N ASN A 422 -3.47 19.95 -20.45
CA ASN A 422 -4.28 19.47 -19.32
C ASN A 422 -4.30 17.94 -19.20
N VAL A 423 -4.24 17.22 -20.33
CA VAL A 423 -4.23 15.75 -20.32
C VAL A 423 -2.85 15.19 -19.96
N ARG A 424 -1.78 15.95 -20.22
CA ARG A 424 -0.41 15.60 -19.78
C ARG A 424 -0.27 15.66 -18.27
N ALA A 425 -1.01 16.57 -17.61
CA ALA A 425 -1.00 16.77 -16.16
C ALA A 425 -1.96 15.82 -15.40
N ILE A 426 -2.55 14.82 -16.08
CA ILE A 426 -3.35 13.80 -15.41
C ILE A 426 -2.42 12.88 -14.63
N ASP A 427 -2.70 12.79 -13.34
CA ASP A 427 -1.91 12.01 -12.41
C ASP A 427 -2.71 10.79 -11.91
N GLY A 428 -1.98 9.69 -11.72
CA GLY A 428 -2.53 8.38 -11.41
C GLY A 428 -2.15 7.90 -10.01
N PRO A 429 -2.53 6.66 -9.67
CA PRO A 429 -2.21 6.08 -8.37
C PRO A 429 -0.69 5.89 -8.21
N THR A 430 -0.13 6.48 -7.15
CA THR A 430 1.30 6.44 -6.83
C THR A 430 1.54 5.62 -5.54
N PRO A 431 2.32 4.53 -5.56
CA PRO A 431 2.51 3.66 -4.39
C PRO A 431 3.12 4.35 -3.15
N TYR A 432 3.91 5.41 -3.37
CA TYR A 432 4.62 6.15 -2.31
C TYR A 432 3.79 7.24 -1.64
N SER A 433 2.64 7.62 -2.20
CA SER A 433 1.79 8.65 -1.59
C SER A 433 1.02 8.11 -0.38
N ALA A 434 0.59 8.99 0.52
CA ALA A 434 -0.26 8.59 1.63
C ALA A 434 -1.65 8.15 1.17
N PHE A 435 -2.30 7.25 1.91
CA PHE A 435 -3.70 6.93 1.71
C PHE A 435 -4.59 8.14 2.06
N PRO A 436 -5.64 8.47 1.29
CA PRO A 436 -6.16 7.72 0.14
C PRO A 436 -5.64 8.18 -1.23
N SER A 437 -4.68 9.10 -1.28
CA SER A 437 -4.13 9.64 -2.53
C SER A 437 -3.46 8.56 -3.40
N ASN A 438 -2.80 7.57 -2.78
CA ASN A 438 -2.14 6.45 -3.48
C ASN A 438 -3.08 5.55 -4.30
N VAL A 439 -4.39 5.65 -4.12
CA VAL A 439 -5.41 4.86 -4.84
C VAL A 439 -6.37 5.74 -5.64
N SER A 440 -5.99 7.00 -5.87
CA SER A 440 -6.77 7.98 -6.63
C SER A 440 -6.13 8.29 -7.99
N ALA A 441 -6.96 8.70 -8.95
CA ALA A 441 -6.54 9.31 -10.20
C ALA A 441 -7.25 10.66 -10.33
N LYS A 442 -6.53 11.67 -10.81
CA LYS A 442 -7.00 13.06 -10.80
C LYS A 442 -6.67 13.81 -12.08
N LEU A 443 -7.55 14.73 -12.42
CA LEU A 443 -7.32 15.73 -13.46
C LEU A 443 -6.64 16.96 -12.84
N PRO A 444 -5.92 17.78 -13.63
CA PRO A 444 -5.42 19.06 -13.14
C PRO A 444 -6.58 20.00 -12.74
N PRO A 445 -6.31 21.00 -11.87
CA PRO A 445 -7.30 21.98 -11.49
C PRO A 445 -7.82 22.78 -12.69
N LYS A 446 -9.08 23.20 -12.61
CA LYS A 446 -9.69 24.16 -13.55
C LYS A 446 -9.38 25.59 -13.12
N ASP A 447 -9.05 26.42 -14.11
CA ASP A 447 -8.86 27.87 -13.99
C ASP A 447 -7.98 28.27 -12.78
N PRO A 448 -6.75 27.73 -12.67
CA PRO A 448 -5.90 27.92 -11.49
C PRO A 448 -5.60 29.39 -11.17
N ASP A 449 -5.50 30.28 -12.17
CA ASP A 449 -5.35 31.74 -11.98
C ASP A 449 -6.59 32.39 -11.34
N ALA A 450 -7.79 31.92 -11.70
CA ALA A 450 -9.01 32.42 -11.08
C ALA A 450 -9.15 31.91 -9.64
N VAL A 451 -8.69 30.68 -9.38
CA VAL A 451 -8.65 30.11 -8.03
C VAL A 451 -7.65 30.85 -7.15
N SER A 452 -6.43 31.14 -7.63
CA SER A 452 -5.44 31.90 -6.87
C SER A 452 -5.98 33.28 -6.48
N ALA A 453 -6.61 34.00 -7.40
CA ALA A 453 -7.20 35.31 -7.12
C ALA A 453 -8.29 35.25 -6.02
N ARG A 454 -9.15 34.23 -6.04
CA ARG A 454 -10.19 34.03 -5.00
C ARG A 454 -9.59 33.67 -3.64
N ILE A 455 -8.58 32.80 -3.60
CA ILE A 455 -7.86 32.47 -2.37
C ILE A 455 -7.19 33.73 -1.79
N SER A 456 -6.52 34.52 -2.62
CA SER A 456 -5.89 35.76 -2.16
C SER A 456 -6.93 36.76 -1.63
N ALA A 457 -8.11 36.85 -2.23
CA ALA A 457 -9.20 37.67 -1.70
C ALA A 457 -9.68 37.17 -0.33
N ALA A 458 -9.80 35.86 -0.13
CA ALA A 458 -10.16 35.26 1.15
C ALA A 458 -9.09 35.49 2.23
N ILE A 459 -7.80 35.39 1.88
CA ILE A 459 -6.68 35.67 2.79
C ILE A 459 -6.63 37.16 3.17
N ARG A 460 -6.89 38.07 2.24
CA ARG A 460 -6.98 39.51 2.56
C ARG A 460 -8.13 39.82 3.52
N GLY A 461 -9.20 39.02 3.50
CA GLY A 461 -10.30 39.07 4.46
C GLY A 461 -10.08 38.29 5.76
N ALA A 462 -8.93 37.64 5.93
CA ALA A 462 -8.63 36.83 7.12
C ALA A 462 -8.40 37.69 8.37
N ASP A 463 -8.69 37.11 9.54
CA ASP A 463 -8.36 37.72 10.83
C ASP A 463 -6.88 37.52 11.19
N ILE A 464 -6.02 38.32 10.57
CA ILE A 464 -4.57 38.34 10.77
C ILE A 464 -4.07 39.76 11.09
N PRO A 465 -2.89 39.92 11.74
CA PRO A 465 -2.31 41.23 12.01
C PRO A 465 -2.18 42.09 10.75
N ALA A 466 -2.46 43.39 10.88
CA ALA A 466 -2.47 44.33 9.74
C ALA A 466 -1.13 44.35 8.99
N ALA A 467 -0.01 44.35 9.71
CA ALA A 467 1.32 44.31 9.09
C ALA A 467 1.55 43.06 8.22
N LEU A 468 1.04 41.89 8.65
CA LEU A 468 1.12 40.67 7.86
C LEU A 468 0.17 40.74 6.66
N ARG A 469 -1.04 41.27 6.84
CA ARG A 469 -2.00 41.46 5.75
C ARG A 469 -1.47 42.39 4.66
N ASP A 470 -0.85 43.51 5.04
CA ASP A 470 -0.36 44.52 4.11
C ASP A 470 0.86 44.04 3.32
N ALA A 471 1.66 43.12 3.89
CA ALA A 471 2.79 42.49 3.23
C ALA A 471 2.41 41.27 2.34
N PHE A 472 1.15 40.84 2.35
CA PHE A 472 0.68 39.71 1.55
C PHE A 472 0.59 40.06 0.06
N VAL A 473 1.40 39.38 -0.76
CA VAL A 473 1.48 39.64 -2.20
C VAL A 473 0.36 38.92 -2.95
N GLY A 474 0.18 37.62 -2.71
CA GLY A 474 -0.86 36.81 -3.35
C GLY A 474 -0.61 35.31 -3.26
N THR A 475 -1.31 34.56 -4.11
CA THR A 475 -1.40 33.11 -4.09
C THR A 475 -0.80 32.50 -5.36
N VAL A 476 -0.05 31.41 -5.18
CA VAL A 476 0.56 30.63 -6.25
C VAL A 476 0.05 29.19 -6.18
N VAL A 477 -0.43 28.68 -7.30
CA VAL A 477 -0.77 27.26 -7.48
C VAL A 477 0.44 26.53 -8.05
N MET A 478 1.01 25.64 -7.24
CA MET A 478 2.24 24.92 -7.58
C MET A 478 1.96 23.43 -7.76
N ASP A 479 2.46 22.85 -8.85
CA ASP A 479 2.65 21.41 -8.99
C ASP A 479 4.13 21.10 -8.77
N ALA A 480 4.47 20.57 -7.61
CA ALA A 480 5.84 20.22 -7.25
C ALA A 480 5.94 18.76 -6.82
N ASN A 481 7.02 18.10 -7.24
CA ASN A 481 7.46 16.78 -6.82
C ASN A 481 8.99 16.70 -6.77
N ASP A 482 9.54 15.55 -6.36
CA ASP A 482 11.00 15.39 -6.24
C ASP A 482 11.74 15.35 -7.59
N ILE A 483 11.02 15.42 -8.72
CA ILE A 483 11.56 15.35 -10.09
C ILE A 483 11.39 16.68 -10.84
N GLY A 484 10.39 17.48 -10.49
CA GLY A 484 10.10 18.75 -11.17
C GLY A 484 9.06 19.60 -10.44
N ARG A 485 8.95 20.85 -10.87
CA ARG A 485 8.08 21.88 -10.27
C ARG A 485 7.59 22.84 -11.34
N ASN A 486 6.30 23.16 -11.35
CA ASN A 486 5.68 24.09 -12.29
C ASN A 486 4.61 24.94 -11.60
N VAL A 487 4.60 26.24 -11.87
CA VAL A 487 3.47 27.10 -11.51
C VAL A 487 2.35 26.88 -12.52
N LEU A 488 1.19 26.42 -12.04
CA LEU A 488 0.02 26.18 -12.89
C LEU A 488 -0.90 27.39 -12.99
N GLY A 489 -0.89 28.26 -11.98
CA GLY A 489 -1.60 29.53 -11.99
C GLY A 489 -1.21 30.41 -10.80
N SER A 490 -1.41 31.71 -10.94
CA SER A 490 -0.92 32.72 -10.00
C SER A 490 -1.70 34.02 -10.15
N ASP A 491 -1.95 34.74 -9.05
CA ASP A 491 -2.43 36.12 -9.10
C ASP A 491 -1.32 37.16 -8.83
N VAL A 492 -0.06 36.72 -8.77
CA VAL A 492 1.10 37.60 -8.53
C VAL A 492 1.88 37.92 -9.80
N GLN A 493 2.46 39.13 -9.84
CA GLN A 493 3.26 39.63 -10.96
C GLN A 493 4.75 39.25 -10.82
N VAL A 494 5.02 37.99 -10.47
CA VAL A 494 6.38 37.43 -10.35
C VAL A 494 6.57 36.38 -11.44
N PRO A 495 7.69 36.39 -12.19
CA PRO A 495 7.96 35.37 -13.20
C PRO A 495 7.88 33.95 -12.62
N HIS A 496 7.22 33.03 -13.34
CA HIS A 496 7.02 31.65 -12.86
C HIS A 496 8.34 30.96 -12.54
N GLU A 497 9.38 31.14 -13.37
CA GLU A 497 10.71 30.56 -13.16
C GLU A 497 11.30 30.94 -11.80
N GLN A 498 11.07 32.17 -11.34
CA GLN A 498 11.54 32.65 -10.05
C GLN A 498 10.79 31.95 -8.90
N LEU A 499 9.47 31.82 -9.00
CA LEU A 499 8.65 31.11 -8.01
C LEU A 499 8.98 29.60 -7.99
N GLU A 500 9.18 28.99 -9.15
CA GLU A 500 9.57 27.60 -9.32
C GLU A 500 10.95 27.34 -8.70
N ALA A 501 11.91 28.25 -8.83
CA ALA A 501 13.23 28.12 -8.21
C ALA A 501 13.15 28.03 -6.67
N THR A 502 12.17 28.67 -6.04
CA THR A 502 11.97 28.57 -4.58
C THR A 502 11.58 27.15 -4.14
N PHE A 503 11.09 26.29 -5.04
CA PHE A 503 10.70 24.91 -4.75
C PHE A 503 11.79 23.88 -5.11
N ALA A 504 13.06 24.28 -5.10
CA ALA A 504 14.17 23.47 -5.64
C ALA A 504 14.25 22.03 -5.09
N ASP A 505 14.13 21.88 -3.78
CA ASP A 505 14.09 20.61 -3.06
C ASP A 505 12.65 20.17 -2.70
N ASN A 506 11.61 20.85 -3.20
CA ASN A 506 10.19 20.66 -2.85
C ASN A 506 9.92 20.70 -1.31
N PRO A 507 9.64 21.88 -0.73
CA PRO A 507 9.40 22.03 0.71
C PRO A 507 8.12 21.34 1.19
N LEU A 508 7.18 20.97 0.31
CA LEU A 508 5.91 20.31 0.66
C LEU A 508 6.06 18.80 0.93
N GLY A 509 7.16 18.19 0.47
CA GLY A 509 7.33 16.73 0.48
C GLY A 509 6.39 15.99 -0.49
N GLN A 510 6.40 14.66 -0.45
CA GLN A 510 5.57 13.78 -1.31
C GLN A 510 4.95 12.57 -0.58
N GLY A 511 5.26 12.41 0.70
CA GLY A 511 4.90 11.25 1.51
C GLY A 511 3.80 11.56 2.51
N ARG A 512 4.10 11.37 3.80
CA ARG A 512 3.14 11.47 4.91
C ARG A 512 3.22 12.79 5.68
N GLN A 513 3.96 13.78 5.18
CA GLN A 513 4.21 15.06 5.86
C GLN A 513 2.94 15.91 6.08
N ARG A 514 1.90 15.68 5.26
CA ARG A 514 0.62 16.43 5.27
C ARG A 514 0.76 17.94 5.04
N THR A 515 1.75 18.38 4.27
CA THR A 515 2.06 19.80 4.03
C THR A 515 1.85 20.24 2.58
N PRO A 516 0.63 20.16 2.01
CA PRO A 516 0.36 20.57 0.64
C PRO A 516 0.23 22.09 0.46
N LEU A 517 0.50 22.87 1.51
CA LEU A 517 0.41 24.34 1.57
C LEU A 517 1.75 24.88 2.06
N ALA A 518 2.13 26.09 1.66
CA ALA A 518 3.29 26.78 2.21
C ALA A 518 3.08 28.31 2.25
N ILE A 519 3.81 28.97 3.16
CA ILE A 519 4.06 30.40 3.09
C ILE A 519 5.49 30.61 2.60
N LEU A 520 5.64 31.38 1.52
CA LEU A 520 6.93 31.82 1.01
C LEU A 520 7.17 33.26 1.46
N VAL A 521 8.30 33.53 2.10
CA VAL A 521 8.70 34.88 2.52
C VAL A 521 9.96 35.27 1.76
N ASP A 522 9.93 36.44 1.15
CA ASP A 522 11.08 37.04 0.48
C ASP A 522 11.93 37.77 1.52
N LEU A 523 13.09 37.21 1.85
CA LEU A 523 14.03 37.80 2.82
C LEU A 523 14.99 38.81 2.16
N GLY A 524 14.82 39.08 0.85
CA GLY A 524 15.67 40.00 0.09
C GLY A 524 16.94 39.35 -0.45
N ALA A 525 17.93 40.19 -0.80
CA ALA A 525 19.20 39.73 -1.36
C ALA A 525 19.96 38.84 -0.37
N ALA A 526 20.57 37.75 -0.86
CA ALA A 526 21.42 36.91 -0.02
C ALA A 526 22.57 37.74 0.57
N ALA A 527 22.76 37.64 1.89
CA ALA A 527 23.86 38.32 2.57
C ALA A 527 25.20 37.72 2.12
N GLY A 528 25.94 38.48 1.30
CA GLY A 528 27.30 38.15 0.85
C GLY A 528 27.38 37.61 -0.59
N ARG A 529 27.74 38.49 -1.51
CA ARG A 529 28.67 38.18 -2.61
C ARG A 529 29.88 39.08 -2.47
#